data_AF-A0A3A8ICA5-F1
#
_entry.id   AF-A0A3A8ICA5-F1
#
_cell.length_a   1.000
_cell.length_b   1.000
_cell.length_c   1.000
_cell.angle_alpha   90.00
_cell.angle_beta   90.00
_cell.angle_gamma   90.00
#
_symmetry.space_group_name_H-M   'P 1'
#
loop_
_entity.id
_entity.type
_entity.pdbx_description
1 polymer ?
#
loop_
_entity_poly.entity_id
_entity_poly.type
_entity_poly.pdbx_seq_one_letter_code
_entity_poly.pdbx_strand_id
1 'polypeptide(L)'
;MAETTYLKRLFTSVRLDPPQESAPMITTNFAPAGDEQQVTLESRFLSSVAALLQNVAPVEGPDNTARFDKGQVLDVISRIDRMIDAQMNEILHNETFQKLESTWRGLEDLVDHTNFKANIAIDILDVAKDELAEDFENNSSNIFAGALFDKVYIQEYDQYGGRPFGAIVGLYDFSSTPADLTWLQRMAKVSNAAHAPFISAVNHKFFGCETIEEMEAIKNLEGVLAHPRFGRWNAFRDTEEAAYVGLTFPRYVLRLPWHPDKNPCDVLNFTETARGDSDKYLWGNSAILLARNMVKAFEISGWCQSIRGPKGGGLITGLPVDTFSLRGQEEIKAPVEIAIPDYREYEFARSGFIPLVYRKGSSDATFFSTQSAKVAKTFKDPKDSENSQLVTNLAYTFSITRLAHYVKCIMRDNIGNTADAPYIQRQLDSWLSNYVTTVANPDDLTVRRFPFKASNVVVFPRPGEIGWYDCKLAVLPHIQFEGLNVELMLESRLG
;
A
#
# COMPACT_ATOMS: atom_id res chain seq x y z
N MET A 1 51.49 -42.81 -5.97
CA MET A 1 51.82 -43.18 -4.57
C MET A 1 52.13 -41.98 -3.67
N ALA A 2 52.61 -40.83 -4.17
CA ALA A 2 52.86 -39.65 -3.34
C ALA A 2 51.58 -38.86 -2.96
N GLU A 3 50.58 -38.80 -3.85
CA GLU A 3 49.34 -38.03 -3.66
C GLU A 3 48.41 -38.62 -2.57
N THR A 4 48.39 -39.95 -2.41
CA THR A 4 47.53 -40.66 -1.44
C THR A 4 47.96 -40.42 0.01
N THR A 5 49.22 -40.08 0.23
CA THR A 5 49.82 -39.85 1.56
C THR A 5 49.49 -38.44 2.09
N TYR A 6 49.33 -37.47 1.18
CA TYR A 6 48.99 -36.08 1.53
C TYR A 6 47.55 -35.96 1.99
N LEU A 7 46.59 -36.56 1.27
CA LEU A 7 45.18 -36.60 1.67
C LEU A 7 45.00 -37.22 3.06
N LYS A 8 45.65 -38.36 3.33
CA LYS A 8 45.60 -38.98 4.66
C LYS A 8 46.12 -38.05 5.75
N ARG A 9 47.26 -37.39 5.55
CA ARG A 9 47.81 -36.40 6.51
C ARG A 9 46.87 -35.21 6.76
N LEU A 10 46.17 -34.73 5.73
CA LEU A 10 45.28 -33.58 5.79
C LEU A 10 43.96 -33.91 6.51
N PHE A 11 43.46 -35.14 6.35
CA PHE A 11 42.32 -35.66 7.11
C PHE A 11 42.69 -35.90 8.58
N THR A 12 43.88 -36.47 8.84
CA THR A 12 44.36 -36.68 10.23
C THR A 12 44.60 -35.36 10.98
N SER A 13 45.04 -34.29 10.30
CA SER A 13 45.24 -32.98 10.95
C SER A 13 43.93 -32.30 11.38
N VAL A 14 42.82 -32.60 10.70
CA VAL A 14 41.47 -32.09 11.01
C VAL A 14 40.66 -33.09 11.86
N ARG A 15 41.26 -34.23 12.26
CA ARG A 15 40.62 -35.32 13.02
C ARG A 15 39.43 -35.96 12.29
N LEU A 16 39.52 -36.10 10.98
CA LEU A 16 38.53 -36.75 10.13
C LEU A 16 39.16 -37.99 9.47
N ASP A 17 38.35 -39.00 9.18
CA ASP A 17 38.77 -40.16 8.40
C ASP A 17 38.47 -39.95 6.90
N PRO A 18 39.35 -40.37 5.98
CA PRO A 18 39.09 -40.20 4.54
C PRO A 18 37.87 -41.05 4.12
N PRO A 19 36.89 -40.48 3.39
CA PRO A 19 35.70 -41.21 2.97
C PRO A 19 36.05 -42.32 1.95
N GLN A 20 35.34 -43.46 2.01
CA GLN A 20 35.58 -44.62 1.14
C GLN A 20 35.02 -44.44 -0.28
N GLU A 21 33.95 -43.65 -0.44
CA GLU A 21 33.34 -43.28 -1.71
C GLU A 21 33.17 -41.76 -1.78
N SER A 22 33.46 -41.16 -2.94
CA SER A 22 33.29 -39.72 -3.16
C SER A 22 32.35 -39.47 -4.34
N ALA A 23 31.15 -38.96 -4.05
CA ALA A 23 30.27 -38.40 -5.06
C ALA A 23 30.49 -36.88 -5.16
N PRO A 24 30.49 -36.28 -6.36
CA PRO A 24 30.50 -34.82 -6.49
C PRO A 24 29.25 -34.25 -5.82
N MET A 25 29.40 -33.28 -4.93
CA MET A 25 28.25 -32.69 -4.20
C MET A 25 27.26 -31.98 -5.13
N ILE A 26 27.75 -31.49 -6.27
CA ILE A 26 26.98 -30.75 -7.26
C ILE A 26 27.16 -31.44 -8.61
N THR A 27 26.06 -31.78 -9.26
CA THR A 27 26.05 -32.39 -10.60
C THR A 27 26.17 -31.33 -11.69
N THR A 28 26.38 -31.77 -12.95
CA THR A 28 26.29 -30.92 -14.14
C THR A 28 24.85 -30.43 -14.30
N ASN A 29 24.52 -29.34 -13.60
CA ASN A 29 23.31 -28.46 -13.66
C ASN A 29 23.05 -27.74 -12.32
N PHE A 30 24.03 -27.63 -11.42
CA PHE A 30 23.86 -27.05 -10.07
C PHE A 30 22.86 -27.81 -9.18
N ALA A 31 22.42 -29.01 -9.56
CA ALA A 31 21.58 -29.84 -8.73
C ALA A 31 22.44 -30.62 -7.71
N PRO A 32 22.05 -30.64 -6.42
CA PRO A 32 22.74 -31.42 -5.41
C PRO A 32 22.66 -32.91 -5.77
N ALA A 33 23.79 -33.62 -5.68
CA ALA A 33 23.88 -35.02 -6.09
C ALA A 33 23.24 -36.01 -5.09
N GLY A 34 22.76 -35.52 -3.94
CA GLY A 34 22.14 -36.31 -2.89
C GLY A 34 21.43 -35.46 -1.84
N ASP A 35 20.79 -36.10 -0.87
CA ASP A 35 20.04 -35.48 0.21
C ASP A 35 21.01 -34.80 1.20
N GLU A 36 20.88 -33.49 1.47
CA GLU A 36 21.83 -32.72 2.29
C GLU A 36 22.03 -33.27 3.71
N GLN A 37 21.02 -33.97 4.24
CA GLN A 37 21.02 -34.61 5.55
C GLN A 37 21.84 -35.91 5.60
N GLN A 38 22.11 -36.55 4.47
CA GLN A 38 22.88 -37.80 4.38
C GLN A 38 24.37 -37.57 4.11
N VAL A 39 24.78 -36.31 3.87
CA VAL A 39 26.16 -35.99 3.52
C VAL A 39 27.03 -35.94 4.78
N THR A 40 28.03 -36.81 4.85
CA THR A 40 29.00 -36.84 5.96
C THR A 40 29.96 -35.63 5.94
N LEU A 41 30.44 -35.21 7.11
CA LEU A 41 31.37 -34.07 7.26
C LEU A 41 32.67 -34.30 6.48
N GLU A 42 33.14 -35.54 6.45
CA GLU A 42 34.33 -36.00 5.73
C GLU A 42 34.20 -35.76 4.22
N SER A 43 33.01 -36.01 3.67
CA SER A 43 32.72 -35.83 2.25
C SER A 43 32.63 -34.35 1.87
N ARG A 44 32.00 -33.53 2.73
CA ARG A 44 31.97 -32.06 2.55
C ARG A 44 33.36 -31.46 2.57
N PHE A 45 34.19 -31.91 3.51
CA PHE A 45 35.58 -31.47 3.63
C PHE A 45 36.38 -31.85 2.37
N LEU A 46 36.26 -33.09 1.89
CA LEU A 46 36.94 -33.53 0.66
C LEU A 46 36.57 -32.65 -0.55
N SER A 47 35.28 -32.40 -0.74
CA SER A 47 34.79 -31.57 -1.85
C SER A 47 35.28 -30.12 -1.75
N SER A 48 35.34 -29.56 -0.54
CA SER A 48 35.86 -28.20 -0.33
C SER A 48 37.37 -28.09 -0.67
N VAL A 49 38.17 -29.10 -0.29
CA VAL A 49 39.60 -29.16 -0.61
C VAL A 49 39.82 -29.37 -2.10
N ALA A 50 39.01 -30.22 -2.75
CA ALA A 50 39.06 -30.42 -4.19
C ALA A 50 38.73 -29.14 -4.97
N ALA A 51 37.68 -28.42 -4.57
CA ALA A 51 37.31 -27.14 -5.16
C ALA A 51 38.43 -26.09 -4.98
N LEU A 52 39.07 -26.06 -3.81
CA LEU A 52 40.19 -25.17 -3.53
C LEU A 52 41.41 -25.49 -4.40
N LEU A 53 41.79 -26.77 -4.51
CA LEU A 53 42.90 -27.23 -5.36
C LEU A 53 42.67 -26.94 -6.85
N GLN A 54 41.42 -27.00 -7.31
CA GLN A 54 41.07 -26.72 -8.70
C GLN A 54 41.13 -25.23 -9.03
N ASN A 55 40.80 -24.35 -8.08
CA ASN A 55 40.69 -22.92 -8.31
C ASN A 55 41.90 -22.10 -7.84
N VAL A 56 42.74 -22.64 -6.94
CA VAL A 56 43.90 -21.96 -6.38
C VAL A 56 45.17 -22.75 -6.68
N ALA A 57 46.12 -22.13 -7.37
CA ALA A 57 47.43 -22.73 -7.59
C ALA A 57 48.23 -22.70 -6.27
N PRO A 58 48.82 -23.82 -5.83
CA PRO A 58 49.66 -23.82 -4.64
C PRO A 58 50.94 -23.02 -4.90
N VAL A 59 51.37 -22.23 -3.91
CA VAL A 59 52.64 -21.52 -3.92
C VAL A 59 53.70 -22.41 -3.28
N GLU A 60 54.87 -22.54 -3.91
CA GLU A 60 56.00 -23.28 -3.34
C GLU A 60 56.63 -22.48 -2.19
N GLY A 61 56.55 -23.03 -0.98
CA GLY A 61 57.24 -22.49 0.19
C GLY A 61 58.74 -22.83 0.19
N PRO A 62 59.54 -22.15 1.04
CA PRO A 62 60.99 -22.34 1.13
C PRO A 62 61.44 -23.79 1.45
N ASP A 63 60.55 -24.63 1.97
CA ASP A 63 60.81 -26.05 2.30
C ASP A 63 60.25 -27.05 1.26
N ASN A 64 59.97 -26.62 0.03
CA ASN A 64 59.32 -27.45 -1.00
C ASN A 64 57.91 -27.94 -0.58
N THR A 65 57.29 -27.24 0.37
CA THR A 65 55.93 -27.49 0.86
C THR A 65 54.95 -26.63 0.09
N ALA A 66 53.97 -27.25 -0.56
CA ALA A 66 52.85 -26.55 -1.18
C ALA A 66 52.03 -25.83 -0.10
N ARG A 67 51.93 -24.51 -0.20
CA ARG A 67 51.11 -23.68 0.70
C ARG A 67 50.09 -22.91 -0.13
N PHE A 68 48.85 -22.86 0.36
CA PHE A 68 47.86 -21.94 -0.18
C PHE A 68 48.08 -20.57 0.44
N ASP A 69 48.24 -19.56 -0.41
CA ASP A 69 48.25 -18.18 0.05
C ASP A 69 46.82 -17.79 0.46
N LYS A 70 46.70 -17.22 1.67
CA LYS A 70 45.41 -16.78 2.20
C LYS A 70 44.80 -15.70 1.30
N GLY A 71 45.63 -14.85 0.69
CA GLY A 71 45.18 -13.83 -0.26
C GLY A 71 44.48 -14.44 -1.47
N GLN A 72 45.11 -15.42 -2.13
CA GLN A 72 44.53 -16.07 -3.31
C GLN A 72 43.24 -16.84 -3.01
N VAL A 73 43.13 -17.46 -1.84
CA VAL A 73 41.88 -18.11 -1.40
C VAL A 73 40.77 -17.07 -1.22
N LEU A 74 41.07 -15.93 -0.60
CA LEU A 74 40.12 -14.83 -0.44
C LEU A 74 39.70 -14.22 -1.78
N ASP A 75 40.61 -14.15 -2.76
CA ASP A 75 40.30 -13.68 -4.11
C ASP A 75 39.33 -14.63 -4.83
N VAL A 76 39.50 -15.94 -4.68
CA VAL A 76 38.56 -16.93 -5.24
C VAL A 76 37.18 -16.82 -4.58
N ILE A 77 37.13 -16.65 -3.25
CA ILE A 77 35.88 -16.42 -2.53
C ILE A 77 35.22 -15.13 -3.03
N SER A 78 35.96 -14.02 -3.10
CA SER A 78 35.44 -12.75 -3.62
C SER A 78 34.93 -12.87 -5.07
N ARG A 79 35.58 -13.69 -5.90
CA ARG A 79 35.10 -13.97 -7.25
C ARG A 79 33.78 -14.74 -7.25
N ILE A 80 33.63 -15.74 -6.39
CA ILE A 80 32.38 -16.49 -6.22
C ILE A 80 31.28 -15.54 -5.73
N ASP A 81 31.57 -14.73 -4.71
CA ASP A 81 30.62 -13.75 -4.16
C ASP A 81 30.15 -12.79 -5.26
N ARG A 82 31.06 -12.25 -6.09
CA ARG A 82 30.69 -11.40 -7.23
C ARG A 82 29.80 -12.10 -8.26
N MET A 83 30.02 -13.38 -8.50
CA MET A 83 29.18 -14.16 -9.44
C MET A 83 27.79 -14.38 -8.86
N ILE A 84 27.69 -14.68 -7.57
CA ILE A 84 26.41 -14.84 -6.87
C ILE A 84 25.69 -13.50 -6.79
N ASP A 85 26.39 -12.42 -6.42
CA ASP A 85 25.86 -11.07 -6.37
C ASP A 85 25.27 -10.67 -7.71
N ALA A 86 26.01 -10.85 -8.81
CA ALA A 86 25.53 -10.53 -10.15
C ALA A 86 24.26 -11.33 -10.49
N GLN A 87 24.26 -12.64 -10.24
CA GLN A 87 23.11 -13.48 -10.52
C GLN A 87 21.89 -13.12 -9.67
N MET A 88 22.09 -12.83 -8.39
CA MET A 88 21.02 -12.45 -7.47
C MET A 88 20.44 -11.08 -7.82
N ASN A 89 21.28 -10.11 -8.23
CA ASN A 89 20.80 -8.82 -8.73
C ASN A 89 19.90 -8.99 -9.96
N GLU A 90 20.28 -9.82 -10.94
CA GLU A 90 19.43 -10.11 -12.11
C GLU A 90 18.09 -10.76 -11.74
N ILE A 91 18.07 -11.65 -10.74
CA ILE A 91 16.84 -12.29 -10.26
C ILE A 91 15.95 -11.28 -9.54
N LEU A 92 16.52 -10.51 -8.60
CA LEU A 92 15.78 -9.54 -7.79
C LEU A 92 15.27 -8.35 -8.60
N HIS A 93 16.00 -7.94 -9.64
CA HIS A 93 15.62 -6.82 -10.51
C HIS A 93 14.76 -7.26 -11.70
N ASN A 94 14.36 -8.52 -11.77
CA ASN A 94 13.39 -8.97 -12.75
C ASN A 94 12.00 -8.37 -12.47
N GLU A 95 11.38 -7.73 -13.46
CA GLU A 95 10.07 -7.08 -13.32
C GLU A 95 8.97 -8.00 -12.75
N THR A 96 8.98 -9.29 -13.14
CA THR A 96 7.98 -10.26 -12.68
C THR A 96 8.18 -10.57 -11.20
N PHE A 97 9.42 -10.73 -10.77
CA PHE A 97 9.76 -10.97 -9.37
C PHE A 97 9.49 -9.73 -8.51
N GLN A 98 9.90 -8.55 -8.95
CA GLN A 98 9.64 -7.29 -8.23
C GLN A 98 8.14 -7.02 -8.07
N LYS A 99 7.32 -7.32 -9.08
CA LYS A 99 5.86 -7.17 -8.97
C LYS A 99 5.26 -8.12 -7.92
N LEU A 100 5.74 -9.36 -7.89
CA LEU A 100 5.33 -10.34 -6.87
C LEU A 100 5.80 -9.91 -5.47
N GLU A 101 7.09 -9.57 -5.33
CA GLU A 101 7.71 -9.15 -4.07
C GLU A 101 7.05 -7.88 -3.53
N SER A 102 6.79 -6.88 -4.37
CA SER A 102 6.16 -5.63 -3.94
C SER A 102 4.73 -5.82 -3.44
N THR A 103 3.97 -6.70 -4.07
CA THR A 103 2.59 -7.02 -3.65
C THR A 103 2.59 -7.70 -2.28
N TRP A 104 3.39 -8.75 -2.11
CA TRP A 104 3.42 -9.53 -0.87
C TRP A 104 4.09 -8.80 0.29
N ARG A 105 5.20 -8.09 0.06
CA ARG A 105 5.84 -7.26 1.10
C ARG A 105 4.97 -6.09 1.52
N GLY A 106 4.23 -5.50 0.58
CA GLY A 106 3.25 -4.48 0.93
C GLY A 106 2.14 -5.04 1.83
N LEU A 107 1.64 -6.25 1.52
CA LEU A 107 0.65 -6.91 2.36
C LEU A 107 1.21 -7.27 3.73
N GLU A 108 2.45 -7.76 3.79
CA GLU A 108 3.20 -7.98 5.04
C GLU A 108 3.27 -6.70 5.88
N ASP A 109 3.65 -5.56 5.29
CA ASP A 109 3.68 -4.26 5.98
C ASP A 109 2.31 -3.88 6.56
N LEU A 110 1.21 -4.12 5.84
CA LEU A 110 -0.12 -3.85 6.36
C LEU A 110 -0.48 -4.76 7.53
N VAL A 111 -0.19 -6.06 7.44
CA VAL A 111 -0.49 -7.05 8.47
C VAL A 111 0.31 -6.77 9.74
N ASP A 112 1.60 -6.46 9.61
CA ASP A 112 2.48 -6.16 10.75
C ASP A 112 2.05 -4.90 11.52
N HIS A 113 1.47 -3.93 10.81
CA HIS A 113 0.94 -2.71 11.41
C HIS A 113 -0.53 -2.80 11.83
N THR A 114 -1.16 -3.98 11.76
CA THR A 114 -2.56 -4.17 12.13
C THR A 114 -2.73 -4.88 13.47
N ASN A 115 -3.40 -4.22 14.41
CA ASN A 115 -3.82 -4.84 15.66
C ASN A 115 -5.16 -5.60 15.48
N PHE A 116 -5.10 -6.88 15.15
CA PHE A 116 -6.28 -7.73 14.96
C PHE A 116 -7.16 -7.89 16.22
N LYS A 117 -6.67 -7.53 17.42
CA LYS A 117 -7.50 -7.53 18.64
C LYS A 117 -8.54 -6.41 18.66
N ALA A 118 -8.36 -5.37 17.84
CA ALA A 118 -9.25 -4.22 17.74
C ALA A 118 -10.48 -4.47 16.81
N ASN A 119 -10.88 -5.73 16.61
CA ASN A 119 -11.98 -6.14 15.72
C ASN A 119 -11.76 -5.69 14.27
N ILE A 120 -10.55 -5.88 13.77
CA ILE A 120 -10.15 -5.63 12.39
C ILE A 120 -9.90 -6.98 11.73
N ALA A 121 -10.44 -7.17 10.52
CA ALA A 121 -10.19 -8.32 9.68
C ALA A 121 -9.68 -7.84 8.32
N ILE A 122 -8.73 -8.59 7.76
CA ILE A 122 -8.19 -8.35 6.42
C ILE A 122 -8.44 -9.62 5.63
N ASP A 123 -9.34 -9.54 4.66
CA ASP A 123 -9.64 -10.64 3.74
C ASP A 123 -8.87 -10.41 2.44
N ILE A 124 -8.22 -11.47 1.95
CA ILE A 124 -7.36 -11.41 0.77
C ILE A 124 -8.06 -12.12 -0.38
N LEU A 125 -8.20 -11.41 -1.50
CA LEU A 125 -8.75 -11.92 -2.74
C LEU A 125 -7.69 -11.77 -3.83
N ASP A 126 -7.08 -12.90 -4.24
CA ASP A 126 -6.12 -12.93 -5.33
C ASP A 126 -6.85 -12.91 -6.67
N VAL A 127 -6.81 -11.76 -7.35
CA VAL A 127 -7.40 -11.59 -8.68
C VAL A 127 -6.55 -10.63 -9.50
N ALA A 128 -6.25 -11.01 -10.74
CA ALA A 128 -5.54 -10.15 -11.68
C ALA A 128 -6.42 -8.97 -12.13
N LYS A 129 -5.79 -7.83 -12.45
CA LYS A 129 -6.51 -6.64 -12.95
C LYS A 129 -7.32 -6.97 -14.22
N ASP A 130 -6.74 -7.76 -15.11
CA ASP A 130 -7.34 -8.16 -16.39
C ASP A 130 -8.51 -9.13 -16.20
N GLU A 131 -8.43 -10.01 -15.21
CA GLU A 131 -9.51 -10.95 -14.85
C GLU A 131 -10.74 -10.20 -14.31
N LEU A 132 -10.55 -9.20 -13.43
CA LEU A 132 -11.64 -8.32 -13.02
C LEU A 132 -12.20 -7.51 -14.18
N ALA A 133 -11.35 -7.08 -15.13
CA ALA A 133 -11.80 -6.36 -16.30
C ALA A 133 -12.73 -7.22 -17.17
N GLU A 134 -12.40 -8.52 -17.31
CA GLU A 134 -13.21 -9.50 -18.03
C GLU A 134 -14.54 -9.79 -17.31
N ASP A 135 -14.56 -9.98 -15.99
CA ASP A 135 -15.81 -10.14 -15.21
C ASP A 135 -16.74 -8.94 -15.40
N PHE A 136 -16.17 -7.74 -15.37
CA PHE A 136 -16.89 -6.50 -15.62
C PHE A 136 -17.41 -6.36 -17.06
N GLU A 137 -16.70 -6.91 -18.04
CA GLU A 137 -17.10 -6.86 -19.45
C GLU A 137 -18.18 -7.89 -19.77
N ASN A 138 -18.04 -9.11 -19.25
CA ASN A 138 -19.06 -10.17 -19.35
C ASN A 138 -20.38 -9.75 -18.70
N ASN A 139 -20.32 -8.97 -17.61
CA ASN A 139 -21.47 -8.46 -16.88
C ASN A 139 -21.81 -7.00 -17.22
N SER A 140 -21.46 -6.51 -18.41
CA SER A 140 -21.65 -5.09 -18.76
C SER A 140 -23.12 -4.63 -18.74
N SER A 141 -24.07 -5.54 -18.98
CA SER A 141 -25.51 -5.24 -18.94
C SER A 141 -26.02 -5.03 -17.52
N ASN A 142 -25.50 -5.80 -16.57
CA ASN A 142 -25.80 -5.71 -15.15
C ASN A 142 -24.54 -6.02 -14.33
N ILE A 143 -23.85 -4.97 -13.89
CA ILE A 143 -22.60 -5.08 -13.10
C ILE A 143 -22.86 -5.82 -11.77
N PHE A 144 -24.08 -5.79 -11.26
CA PHE A 144 -24.47 -6.47 -10.02
C PHE A 144 -24.64 -7.99 -10.17
N ALA A 145 -24.48 -8.54 -11.37
CA ALA A 145 -24.43 -9.99 -11.60
C ALA A 145 -22.99 -10.55 -11.58
N GLY A 146 -21.97 -9.70 -11.46
CA GLY A 146 -20.57 -10.10 -11.47
C GLY A 146 -20.11 -10.85 -10.22
N ALA A 147 -19.05 -11.64 -10.36
CA ALA A 147 -18.52 -12.47 -9.28
C ALA A 147 -17.96 -11.63 -8.13
N LEU A 148 -17.36 -10.47 -8.42
CA LEU A 148 -16.89 -9.55 -7.38
C LEU A 148 -18.05 -9.00 -6.55
N PHE A 149 -19.16 -8.64 -7.21
CA PHE A 149 -20.34 -8.13 -6.51
C PHE A 149 -20.99 -9.20 -5.63
N ASP A 150 -21.05 -10.44 -6.10
CA ASP A 150 -21.55 -11.56 -5.28
C ASP A 150 -20.74 -11.71 -3.98
N LYS A 151 -19.40 -11.71 -4.07
CA LYS A 151 -18.51 -11.83 -2.91
C LYS A 151 -18.60 -10.65 -1.95
N VAL A 152 -18.58 -9.41 -2.46
CA VAL A 152 -18.51 -8.20 -1.63
C VAL A 152 -19.88 -7.81 -1.08
N TYR A 153 -20.92 -7.85 -1.92
CA TYR A 153 -22.25 -7.38 -1.55
C TYR A 153 -23.15 -8.52 -1.08
N ILE A 154 -23.34 -9.58 -1.87
CA ILE A 154 -24.37 -10.59 -1.61
C ILE A 154 -24.00 -11.47 -0.41
N GLN A 155 -22.78 -12.00 -0.39
CA GLN A 155 -22.32 -12.94 0.63
C GLN A 155 -22.09 -12.29 2.01
N GLU A 156 -21.86 -10.97 2.06
CA GLU A 156 -21.54 -10.26 3.30
C GLU A 156 -22.53 -9.15 3.63
N TYR A 157 -22.60 -8.07 2.84
CA TYR A 157 -23.47 -6.92 3.17
C TYR A 157 -24.97 -7.26 3.15
N ASP A 158 -25.42 -8.04 2.17
CA ASP A 158 -26.82 -8.44 2.05
C ASP A 158 -27.17 -9.73 2.79
N GLN A 159 -26.17 -10.50 3.21
CA GLN A 159 -26.34 -11.73 3.97
C GLN A 159 -26.71 -11.46 5.43
N TYR A 160 -27.69 -12.21 5.95
CA TYR A 160 -28.02 -12.17 7.37
C TYR A 160 -26.89 -12.78 8.21
N GLY A 161 -26.35 -12.01 9.16
CA GLY A 161 -25.17 -12.38 9.96
C GLY A 161 -23.82 -12.15 9.27
N GLY A 162 -23.81 -11.61 8.04
CA GLY A 162 -22.58 -11.27 7.32
C GLY A 162 -21.83 -10.07 7.94
N ARG A 163 -20.57 -9.90 7.53
CA ARG A 163 -19.66 -8.85 8.00
C ARG A 163 -19.35 -7.91 6.83
N PRO A 164 -19.98 -6.72 6.77
CA PRO A 164 -19.81 -5.84 5.62
C PRO A 164 -18.37 -5.31 5.54
N PHE A 165 -17.82 -5.32 4.32
CA PHE A 165 -16.49 -4.79 4.05
C PHE A 165 -16.46 -3.27 4.22
N GLY A 166 -15.53 -2.78 5.04
CA GLY A 166 -15.37 -1.34 5.29
C GLY A 166 -14.75 -0.57 4.12
N ALA A 167 -13.84 -1.22 3.39
CA ALA A 167 -13.12 -0.66 2.26
C ALA A 167 -12.58 -1.77 1.37
N ILE A 168 -12.26 -1.45 0.13
CA ILE A 168 -11.62 -2.37 -0.82
C ILE A 168 -10.31 -1.75 -1.26
N VAL A 169 -9.19 -2.44 -1.04
CA VAL A 169 -7.85 -1.95 -1.41
C VAL A 169 -7.39 -2.73 -2.64
N GLY A 170 -7.32 -2.06 -3.78
CA GLY A 170 -6.76 -2.59 -5.00
C GLY A 170 -5.26 -2.34 -5.06
N LEU A 171 -4.46 -3.39 -5.19
CA LEU A 171 -3.02 -3.28 -5.42
C LEU A 171 -2.72 -3.12 -6.92
N TYR A 172 -3.47 -2.24 -7.59
CA TYR A 172 -3.35 -1.97 -9.01
C TYR A 172 -2.83 -0.55 -9.27
N ASP A 173 -2.13 -0.42 -10.39
CA ASP A 173 -1.74 0.88 -10.93
C ASP A 173 -2.65 1.23 -12.10
N PHE A 174 -3.31 2.38 -12.00
CA PHE A 174 -4.18 2.91 -13.05
C PHE A 174 -3.47 3.93 -13.94
N SER A 175 -3.78 3.88 -15.22
CA SER A 175 -3.37 4.82 -16.26
C SER A 175 -4.58 5.58 -16.80
N SER A 176 -4.37 6.57 -17.66
CA SER A 176 -5.46 7.34 -18.28
C SER A 176 -6.05 6.64 -19.51
N THR A 177 -5.83 5.32 -19.66
CA THR A 177 -6.35 4.57 -20.80
C THR A 177 -7.88 4.41 -20.70
N PRO A 178 -8.58 4.32 -21.84
CA PRO A 178 -10.01 4.03 -21.87
C PRO A 178 -10.46 2.81 -21.06
N ALA A 179 -9.66 1.73 -21.11
CA ALA A 179 -9.95 0.49 -20.42
C ALA A 179 -9.90 0.70 -18.90
N ASP A 180 -8.83 1.32 -18.39
CA ASP A 180 -8.66 1.64 -16.97
C ASP A 180 -9.76 2.56 -16.43
N LEU A 181 -10.15 3.59 -17.19
CA LEU A 181 -11.23 4.49 -16.79
C LEU A 181 -12.58 3.79 -16.76
N THR A 182 -12.85 2.89 -17.70
CA THR A 182 -14.07 2.08 -17.72
C THR A 182 -14.07 1.10 -16.55
N TRP A 183 -12.92 0.49 -16.25
CA TRP A 183 -12.72 -0.37 -15.08
C TRP A 183 -13.04 0.38 -13.79
N LEU A 184 -12.45 1.57 -13.61
CA LEU A 184 -12.68 2.42 -12.43
C LEU A 184 -14.15 2.81 -12.31
N GLN A 185 -14.80 3.16 -13.43
CA GLN A 185 -16.22 3.49 -13.43
C GLN A 185 -17.11 2.32 -12.98
N ARG A 186 -16.79 1.09 -13.40
CA ARG A 186 -17.53 -0.12 -13.00
C ARG A 186 -17.26 -0.47 -11.54
N MET A 187 -16.01 -0.39 -11.10
CA MET A 187 -15.63 -0.60 -9.70
C MET A 187 -16.27 0.43 -8.76
N ALA A 188 -16.37 1.69 -9.19
CA ALA A 188 -17.04 2.74 -8.43
C ALA A 188 -18.52 2.41 -8.18
N LYS A 189 -19.22 1.81 -9.15
CA LYS A 189 -20.62 1.37 -8.98
C LYS A 189 -20.75 0.24 -7.96
N VAL A 190 -19.85 -0.75 -8.00
CA VAL A 190 -19.80 -1.83 -7.00
C VAL A 190 -19.53 -1.26 -5.61
N SER A 191 -18.55 -0.36 -5.50
CA SER A 191 -18.13 0.28 -4.25
C SER A 191 -19.23 1.14 -3.63
N ASN A 192 -19.97 1.89 -4.46
CA ASN A 192 -21.12 2.68 -4.02
C ASN A 192 -22.24 1.78 -3.51
N ALA A 193 -22.59 0.71 -4.25
CA ALA A 193 -23.65 -0.21 -3.86
C ALA A 193 -23.34 -0.97 -2.55
N ALA A 194 -22.09 -1.41 -2.36
CA ALA A 194 -21.65 -2.10 -1.14
C ALA A 194 -21.33 -1.17 0.03
N HIS A 195 -21.36 0.15 -0.18
CA HIS A 195 -20.82 1.13 0.76
C HIS A 195 -19.41 0.75 1.23
N ALA A 196 -18.54 0.39 0.29
CA ALA A 196 -17.16 -0.01 0.57
C ALA A 196 -16.23 0.77 -0.38
N PRO A 197 -15.70 1.94 0.05
CA PRO A 197 -14.88 2.76 -0.83
C PRO A 197 -13.65 2.00 -1.33
N PHE A 198 -13.35 2.14 -2.62
CA PHE A 198 -12.23 1.53 -3.30
C PHE A 198 -11.01 2.46 -3.30
N ILE A 199 -9.87 1.95 -2.86
CA ILE A 199 -8.60 2.66 -2.83
C ILE A 199 -7.60 1.93 -3.71
N SER A 200 -6.92 2.64 -4.59
CA SER A 200 -5.81 2.10 -5.40
C SER A 200 -4.75 3.17 -5.65
N ALA A 201 -3.75 2.90 -6.47
CA ALA A 201 -2.77 3.88 -6.93
C ALA A 201 -2.89 4.21 -8.41
N VAL A 202 -2.30 5.34 -8.80
CA VAL A 202 -2.11 5.73 -10.21
C VAL A 202 -0.64 5.70 -10.58
N ASN A 203 -0.38 5.40 -11.84
CA ASN A 203 0.95 5.43 -12.43
C ASN A 203 1.25 6.84 -12.99
N HIS A 204 2.53 7.23 -13.13
CA HIS A 204 2.92 8.46 -13.83
C HIS A 204 2.35 8.55 -15.27
N LYS A 205 2.16 7.40 -15.94
CA LYS A 205 1.46 7.29 -17.24
C LYS A 205 0.03 7.81 -17.20
N PHE A 206 -0.61 7.87 -16.03
CA PHE A 206 -1.91 8.51 -15.87
C PHE A 206 -1.86 9.98 -16.27
N PHE A 207 -0.77 10.69 -15.98
CA PHE A 207 -0.64 12.11 -16.33
C PHE A 207 -0.18 12.31 -17.79
N GLY A 208 0.03 11.21 -18.52
CA GLY A 208 0.57 11.20 -19.88
C GLY A 208 2.08 11.45 -19.93
N CYS A 209 2.78 11.07 -18.85
CA CYS A 209 4.24 11.07 -18.73
C CYS A 209 4.78 9.65 -18.88
N GLU A 210 5.84 9.46 -19.66
CA GLU A 210 6.49 8.16 -19.82
C GLU A 210 7.46 7.86 -18.67
N THR A 211 8.04 8.90 -18.07
CA THR A 211 8.91 8.77 -16.89
C THR A 211 8.42 9.60 -15.72
N ILE A 212 8.98 9.31 -14.54
CA ILE A 212 8.63 10.02 -13.32
C ILE A 212 9.20 11.44 -13.28
N GLU A 213 10.36 11.66 -13.90
CA GLU A 213 11.02 12.97 -14.00
C GLU A 213 10.20 13.93 -14.87
N GLU A 214 9.55 13.43 -15.93
CA GLU A 214 8.61 14.21 -16.73
C GLU A 214 7.41 14.68 -15.89
N MET A 215 6.94 13.83 -14.97
CA MET A 215 5.86 14.20 -14.06
C MET A 215 6.31 15.27 -13.05
N GLU A 216 7.54 15.18 -12.55
CA GLU A 216 8.12 16.23 -11.72
C GLU A 216 8.26 17.56 -12.48
N ALA A 217 8.57 17.52 -13.78
CA ALA A 217 8.73 18.71 -14.62
C ALA A 217 7.40 19.44 -14.96
N ILE A 218 6.24 18.80 -14.78
CA ILE A 218 4.93 19.45 -15.02
C ILE A 218 4.72 20.62 -14.07
N LYS A 219 4.54 21.81 -14.64
CA LYS A 219 4.31 23.06 -13.88
C LYS A 219 2.86 23.28 -13.44
N ASN A 220 1.90 22.79 -14.22
CA ASN A 220 0.47 23.00 -13.96
C ASN A 220 -0.28 21.70 -14.25
N LEU A 221 -0.62 20.95 -13.20
CA LEU A 221 -1.29 19.67 -13.32
C LEU A 221 -2.75 19.83 -13.76
N GLU A 222 -3.46 20.82 -13.22
CA GLU A 222 -4.87 21.07 -13.56
C GLU A 222 -5.03 21.37 -15.06
N GLY A 223 -4.10 22.15 -15.63
CA GLY A 223 -4.09 22.46 -17.06
C GLY A 223 -3.87 21.23 -17.95
N VAL A 224 -3.03 20.28 -17.51
CA VAL A 224 -2.81 19.02 -18.22
C VAL A 224 -4.09 18.17 -18.20
N LEU A 225 -4.73 18.04 -17.05
CA LEU A 225 -5.96 17.24 -16.88
C LEU A 225 -7.21 17.90 -17.49
N ALA A 226 -7.16 19.20 -17.76
CA ALA A 226 -8.19 19.91 -18.53
C ALA A 226 -8.14 19.59 -20.04
N HIS A 227 -7.05 19.00 -20.54
CA HIS A 227 -6.93 18.65 -21.96
C HIS A 227 -8.02 17.64 -22.38
N PRO A 228 -8.61 17.75 -23.60
CA PRO A 228 -9.69 16.85 -24.06
C PRO A 228 -9.36 15.36 -24.03
N ARG A 229 -8.07 14.99 -24.05
CA ARG A 229 -7.59 13.61 -23.85
C ARG A 229 -8.11 13.00 -22.54
N PHE A 230 -8.25 13.81 -21.49
CA PHE A 230 -8.78 13.43 -20.18
C PHE A 230 -10.29 13.64 -20.07
N GLY A 231 -11.01 13.88 -21.17
CA GLY A 231 -12.46 14.10 -21.15
C GLY A 231 -13.24 12.95 -20.49
N ARG A 232 -12.79 11.69 -20.67
CA ARG A 232 -13.37 10.53 -19.99
C ARG A 232 -13.11 10.51 -18.48
N TRP A 233 -11.92 10.93 -18.06
CA TRP A 233 -11.59 11.08 -16.64
C TRP A 233 -12.49 12.14 -16.01
N ASN A 234 -12.58 13.32 -16.61
CA ASN A 234 -13.44 14.39 -16.11
C ASN A 234 -14.92 13.98 -16.07
N ALA A 235 -15.41 13.27 -17.09
CA ALA A 235 -16.76 12.71 -17.09
C ALA A 235 -16.99 11.69 -15.96
N PHE A 236 -15.99 10.85 -15.63
CA PHE A 236 -16.05 9.95 -14.48
C PHE A 236 -16.08 10.72 -13.16
N ARG A 237 -15.26 11.76 -13.01
CA ARG A 237 -15.22 12.60 -11.80
C ARG A 237 -16.54 13.33 -11.53
N ASP A 238 -17.32 13.59 -12.57
CA ASP A 238 -18.63 14.23 -12.48
C ASP A 238 -19.75 13.31 -11.95
N THR A 239 -19.52 12.00 -11.89
CA THR A 239 -20.53 11.04 -11.42
C THR A 239 -20.65 11.01 -9.89
N GLU A 240 -21.67 10.34 -9.39
CA GLU A 240 -21.88 10.18 -7.94
C GLU A 240 -20.98 9.11 -7.34
N GLU A 241 -20.76 8.04 -8.09
CA GLU A 241 -19.96 6.89 -7.68
C GLU A 241 -18.47 7.23 -7.50
N ALA A 242 -17.97 8.26 -8.17
CA ALA A 242 -16.58 8.72 -8.02
C ALA A 242 -16.23 9.15 -6.58
N ALA A 243 -17.23 9.44 -5.73
CA ALA A 243 -17.03 9.73 -4.30
C ALA A 243 -16.45 8.53 -3.52
N TYR A 244 -16.64 7.31 -4.04
CA TYR A 244 -16.21 6.06 -3.43
C TYR A 244 -14.86 5.58 -3.96
N VAL A 245 -14.16 6.35 -4.80
CA VAL A 245 -12.86 5.96 -5.36
C VAL A 245 -11.78 6.92 -4.88
N GLY A 246 -10.76 6.39 -4.21
CA GLY A 246 -9.54 7.10 -3.83
C GLY A 246 -8.34 6.59 -4.62
N LEU A 247 -7.59 7.51 -5.23
CA LEU A 247 -6.40 7.17 -6.03
C LEU A 247 -5.15 7.82 -5.45
N THR A 248 -4.23 6.99 -4.96
CA THR A 248 -2.99 7.41 -4.30
C THR A 248 -1.83 7.59 -5.29
N PHE A 249 -0.92 8.51 -4.98
CA PHE A 249 0.29 8.79 -5.76
C PHE A 249 1.31 9.53 -4.91
N PRO A 250 2.64 9.33 -5.04
CA PRO A 250 3.35 8.34 -5.86
C PRO A 250 3.50 6.99 -5.14
N ARG A 251 4.28 6.06 -5.71
CA ARG A 251 4.71 4.84 -5.02
C ARG A 251 5.79 5.14 -3.96
N TYR A 252 6.05 4.17 -3.09
CA TYR A 252 7.01 4.29 -1.99
C TYR A 252 7.97 3.09 -1.95
N VAL A 253 9.14 3.24 -1.34
CA VAL A 253 10.12 2.16 -1.19
C VAL A 253 9.67 1.20 -0.09
N LEU A 254 9.52 -0.09 -0.42
CA LEU A 254 9.11 -1.13 0.52
C LEU A 254 10.26 -1.66 1.38
N ARG A 255 11.47 -1.73 0.80
CA ARG A 255 12.63 -2.36 1.42
C ARG A 255 13.91 -1.60 1.09
N LEU A 256 14.82 -1.50 2.06
CA LEU A 256 16.18 -1.05 1.80
C LEU A 256 16.94 -2.06 0.93
N PRO A 257 17.72 -1.63 -0.07
CA PRO A 257 18.59 -2.53 -0.81
C PRO A 257 19.45 -3.38 0.13
N TRP A 258 19.63 -4.66 -0.20
CA TRP A 258 20.45 -5.54 0.62
C TRP A 258 21.89 -5.05 0.67
N HIS A 259 22.45 -4.97 1.87
CA HIS A 259 23.82 -4.52 2.08
C HIS A 259 24.36 -5.13 3.36
N PRO A 260 25.61 -5.65 3.39
CA PRO A 260 26.16 -6.34 4.54
C PRO A 260 26.11 -5.53 5.86
N ASP A 261 26.29 -4.21 5.77
CA ASP A 261 26.25 -3.34 6.96
C ASP A 261 24.86 -2.76 7.28
N LYS A 262 24.01 -2.51 6.28
CA LYS A 262 22.76 -1.72 6.47
C LYS A 262 21.52 -2.60 6.57
N ASN A 263 21.44 -3.60 5.70
CA ASN A 263 20.36 -4.56 5.64
C ASN A 263 21.00 -5.92 5.31
N PRO A 264 21.62 -6.59 6.30
CA PRO A 264 22.34 -7.84 6.08
C PRO A 264 21.40 -8.99 5.75
N CYS A 265 21.90 -9.92 4.95
CA CYS A 265 21.31 -11.25 4.81
C CYS A 265 22.04 -12.21 5.73
N ASP A 266 21.31 -13.07 6.44
CA ASP A 266 21.90 -14.02 7.42
C ASP A 266 22.78 -15.10 6.76
N VAL A 267 22.47 -15.46 5.50
CA VAL A 267 23.07 -16.61 4.82
C VAL A 267 24.19 -16.20 3.87
N LEU A 268 24.04 -15.05 3.19
CA LEU A 268 24.96 -14.61 2.14
C LEU A 268 25.45 -13.19 2.40
N ASN A 269 26.74 -12.95 2.12
CA ASN A 269 27.31 -11.61 2.10
C ASN A 269 26.93 -10.87 0.81
N PHE A 270 25.64 -10.57 0.64
CA PHE A 270 25.07 -10.02 -0.59
C PHE A 270 25.07 -8.48 -0.61
N THR A 271 25.46 -7.89 -1.73
CA THR A 271 25.33 -6.44 -1.97
C THR A 271 24.46 -6.15 -3.21
N GLU A 272 23.32 -5.51 -2.98
CA GLU A 272 22.37 -5.13 -4.03
C GLU A 272 22.80 -3.84 -4.74
N THR A 273 22.74 -3.84 -6.07
CA THR A 273 23.31 -2.77 -6.91
C THR A 273 22.28 -1.72 -7.36
N ALA A 274 21.63 -1.04 -6.41
CA ALA A 274 20.66 0.02 -6.72
C ALA A 274 21.30 1.37 -7.11
N ARG A 275 22.28 1.86 -6.33
CA ARG A 275 23.05 3.12 -6.57
C ARG A 275 22.19 4.33 -6.99
N GLY A 276 20.99 4.49 -6.43
CA GLY A 276 20.09 5.63 -6.70
C GLY A 276 19.24 5.51 -7.97
N ASP A 277 19.45 4.46 -8.78
CA ASP A 277 18.65 4.16 -9.96
C ASP A 277 17.23 3.75 -9.56
N SER A 278 16.23 4.46 -10.06
CA SER A 278 14.85 4.30 -9.60
C SER A 278 14.33 2.89 -9.86
N ASP A 279 14.61 2.32 -11.04
CA ASP A 279 14.03 1.04 -11.46
C ASP A 279 14.52 -0.16 -10.63
N LYS A 280 15.62 0.02 -9.89
CA LYS A 280 16.22 -1.02 -9.06
C LYS A 280 15.69 -1.05 -7.63
N TYR A 281 14.96 -0.02 -7.21
CA TYR A 281 14.29 -0.04 -5.91
C TYR A 281 12.98 -0.80 -5.98
N LEU A 282 12.65 -1.48 -4.88
CA LEU A 282 11.38 -2.16 -4.76
C LEU A 282 10.27 -1.16 -4.39
N TRP A 283 9.57 -0.67 -5.41
CA TRP A 283 8.44 0.26 -5.25
C TRP A 283 7.15 -0.48 -4.93
N GLY A 284 6.49 -0.05 -3.86
CA GLY A 284 5.19 -0.55 -3.41
C GLY A 284 4.05 0.43 -3.70
N ASN A 285 2.84 -0.13 -3.75
CA ASN A 285 1.61 0.64 -3.97
C ASN A 285 1.24 1.44 -2.71
N SER A 286 1.16 2.77 -2.82
CA SER A 286 0.87 3.67 -1.69
C SER A 286 -0.56 3.55 -1.14
N ALA A 287 -1.46 2.83 -1.82
CA ALA A 287 -2.76 2.46 -1.27
C ALA A 287 -2.63 1.67 0.06
N ILE A 288 -1.54 0.91 0.20
CA ILE A 288 -1.22 0.16 1.42
C ILE A 288 -0.96 1.09 2.60
N LEU A 289 -0.21 2.18 2.36
CA LEU A 289 0.06 3.17 3.40
C LEU A 289 -1.22 3.91 3.80
N LEU A 290 -2.12 4.19 2.86
CA LEU A 290 -3.42 4.76 3.20
C LEU A 290 -4.26 3.77 4.02
N ALA A 291 -4.24 2.48 3.66
CA ALA A 291 -4.90 1.42 4.42
C ALA A 291 -4.34 1.30 5.85
N ARG A 292 -3.02 1.43 6.04
CA ARG A 292 -2.38 1.48 7.36
C ARG A 292 -2.92 2.64 8.21
N ASN A 293 -3.12 3.82 7.62
CA ASN A 293 -3.77 4.94 8.32
C ASN A 293 -5.23 4.66 8.68
N MET A 294 -5.98 3.98 7.81
CA MET A 294 -7.36 3.58 8.08
C MET A 294 -7.46 2.59 9.24
N VAL A 295 -6.61 1.57 9.25
CA VAL A 295 -6.50 0.58 10.32
C VAL A 295 -6.21 1.29 11.65
N LYS A 296 -5.22 2.19 11.67
CA LYS A 296 -4.85 2.97 12.85
C LYS A 296 -5.99 3.88 13.33
N ALA A 297 -6.71 4.53 12.41
CA ALA A 297 -7.86 5.36 12.74
C ALA A 297 -8.99 4.53 13.39
N PHE A 298 -9.28 3.36 12.82
CA PHE A 298 -10.28 2.43 13.33
C PHE A 298 -9.88 1.85 14.69
N GLU A 299 -8.62 1.48 14.90
CA GLU A 299 -8.13 0.98 16.19
C GLU A 299 -8.33 2.01 17.32
N ILE A 300 -8.05 3.29 17.06
CA ILE A 300 -8.12 4.34 18.08
C ILE A 300 -9.56 4.75 18.38
N SER A 301 -10.39 4.84 17.35
CA SER A 301 -11.69 5.54 17.42
C SER A 301 -12.90 4.71 17.02
N GLY A 302 -12.72 3.58 16.34
CA GLY A 302 -13.79 2.82 15.69
C GLY A 302 -14.27 3.43 14.36
N TRP A 303 -13.68 4.55 13.92
CA TRP A 303 -14.05 5.28 12.71
C TRP A 303 -12.83 5.61 11.84
N CYS A 304 -13.02 5.63 10.53
CA CYS A 304 -11.97 5.93 9.55
C CYS A 304 -12.01 7.39 9.07
N GLN A 305 -12.26 8.35 9.97
CA GLN A 305 -12.30 9.78 9.63
C GLN A 305 -10.94 10.49 9.81
N SER A 306 -10.09 9.97 10.70
CA SER A 306 -8.78 10.56 11.04
C SER A 306 -7.65 9.88 10.28
N ILE A 307 -7.64 10.07 8.97
CA ILE A 307 -6.72 9.41 8.03
C ILE A 307 -5.82 10.39 7.26
N ARG A 308 -5.85 11.68 7.62
CA ARG A 308 -5.15 12.74 6.89
C ARG A 308 -4.55 13.80 7.81
N GLY A 309 -3.58 14.53 7.29
CA GLY A 309 -2.82 15.55 7.99
C GLY A 309 -1.81 14.96 8.99
N PRO A 310 -0.68 15.65 9.26
CA PRO A 310 0.38 15.10 10.11
C PRO A 310 -0.09 14.76 11.53
N LYS A 311 -0.93 15.62 12.12
CA LYS A 311 -1.53 15.40 13.45
C LYS A 311 -2.88 14.69 13.40
N GLY A 312 -3.54 14.69 12.23
CA GLY A 312 -4.89 14.14 12.03
C GLY A 312 -4.90 12.65 11.67
N GLY A 313 -3.77 11.95 11.80
CA GLY A 313 -3.66 10.50 11.55
C GLY A 313 -3.20 10.13 10.14
N GLY A 314 -2.82 11.10 9.32
CA GLY A 314 -2.27 10.87 7.98
C GLY A 314 -0.76 10.60 7.92
N LEU A 315 -0.04 10.71 9.04
CA LEU A 315 1.40 10.53 9.14
C LEU A 315 1.79 9.04 9.12
N ILE A 316 2.63 8.69 8.16
CA ILE A 316 3.32 7.40 8.04
C ILE A 316 4.75 7.59 8.52
N THR A 317 5.19 6.72 9.41
CA THR A 317 6.54 6.74 10.01
C THR A 317 7.28 5.45 9.71
N GLY A 318 8.61 5.55 9.62
CA GLY A 318 9.49 4.38 9.50
C GLY A 318 9.65 3.86 8.08
N LEU A 319 9.56 4.73 7.08
CA LEU A 319 9.84 4.34 5.70
C LEU A 319 11.33 4.04 5.50
N PRO A 320 11.68 3.06 4.63
CA PRO A 320 13.05 2.77 4.23
C PRO A 320 13.74 3.99 3.57
N VAL A 321 14.80 4.50 4.19
CA VAL A 321 15.62 5.58 3.62
C VAL A 321 17.01 5.07 3.30
N ASP A 322 17.32 4.98 2.00
CA ASP A 322 18.64 4.57 1.53
C ASP A 322 19.59 5.76 1.45
N THR A 323 20.82 5.56 1.90
CA THR A 323 21.90 6.54 1.81
C THR A 323 23.02 5.95 0.97
N PHE A 324 23.53 6.67 -0.02
CA PHE A 324 24.59 6.14 -0.88
C PHE A 324 25.61 7.23 -1.22
N SER A 325 26.86 6.81 -1.44
CA SER A 325 27.91 7.74 -1.81
C SER A 325 27.93 7.95 -3.32
N LEU A 326 27.61 9.16 -3.76
CA LEU A 326 27.73 9.59 -5.14
C LEU A 326 28.82 10.65 -5.24
N ARG A 327 29.87 10.37 -6.02
CA ARG A 327 31.00 11.30 -6.24
C ARG A 327 31.64 11.83 -4.94
N GLY A 328 31.67 11.00 -3.89
CA GLY A 328 32.27 11.33 -2.59
C GLY A 328 31.37 12.15 -1.65
N GLN A 329 30.13 12.43 -2.03
CA GLN A 329 29.10 12.99 -1.14
C GLN A 329 28.09 11.91 -0.78
N GLU A 330 27.59 11.92 0.46
CA GLU A 330 26.46 11.09 0.85
C GLU A 330 25.16 11.75 0.38
N GLU A 331 24.46 11.07 -0.52
CA GLU A 331 23.13 11.45 -0.95
C GLU A 331 22.09 10.50 -0.33
N ILE A 332 20.89 11.04 -0.12
CA ILE A 332 19.75 10.31 0.41
C ILE A 332 18.76 10.08 -0.71
N LYS A 333 18.42 8.83 -1.00
CA LYS A 333 17.26 8.52 -1.86
C LYS A 333 16.00 8.72 -1.02
N ALA A 334 15.09 9.55 -1.51
CA ALA A 334 13.79 9.71 -0.88
C ALA A 334 13.02 8.37 -0.87
N PRO A 335 12.24 8.06 0.18
CA PRO A 335 11.45 6.84 0.28
C PRO A 335 10.22 6.83 -0.66
N VAL A 336 10.07 7.85 -1.51
CA VAL A 336 8.97 8.03 -2.47
C VAL A 336 9.56 8.30 -3.84
N GLU A 337 8.84 7.95 -4.91
CA GLU A 337 9.35 8.14 -6.29
C GLU A 337 9.60 9.63 -6.58
N ILE A 338 8.74 10.52 -6.07
CA ILE A 338 8.89 11.98 -6.20
C ILE A 338 8.59 12.70 -4.89
N ALA A 339 9.32 13.79 -4.66
CA ALA A 339 9.02 14.71 -3.58
C ALA A 339 7.99 15.75 -4.05
N ILE A 340 6.73 15.59 -3.66
CA ILE A 340 5.66 16.54 -3.99
C ILE A 340 5.75 17.76 -3.05
N PRO A 341 5.92 18.99 -3.57
CA PRO A 341 5.86 20.21 -2.76
C PRO A 341 4.40 20.57 -2.40
N ASP A 342 4.22 21.29 -1.29
CA ASP A 342 2.90 21.62 -0.73
C ASP A 342 1.92 22.28 -1.72
N TYR A 343 2.40 23.17 -2.60
CA TYR A 343 1.52 23.81 -3.59
C TYR A 343 1.00 22.80 -4.63
N ARG A 344 1.77 21.76 -4.97
CA ARG A 344 1.34 20.69 -5.88
C ARG A 344 0.46 19.68 -5.21
N GLU A 345 0.67 19.41 -3.91
CA GLU A 345 -0.23 18.58 -3.10
C GLU A 345 -1.68 19.03 -3.28
N TYR A 346 -1.92 20.34 -3.17
CA TYR A 346 -3.24 20.92 -3.35
C TYR A 346 -3.79 20.78 -4.78
N GLU A 347 -2.95 20.88 -5.82
CA GLU A 347 -3.34 20.63 -7.22
C GLU A 347 -3.76 19.17 -7.44
N PHE A 348 -3.02 18.21 -6.86
CA PHE A 348 -3.38 16.79 -6.90
C PHE A 348 -4.71 16.53 -6.18
N ALA A 349 -4.88 17.11 -4.99
CA ALA A 349 -6.10 17.00 -4.20
C ALA A 349 -7.32 17.50 -4.98
N ARG A 350 -7.22 18.70 -5.58
CA ARG A 350 -8.29 19.27 -6.43
C ARG A 350 -8.54 18.48 -7.70
N SER A 351 -7.55 17.74 -8.17
CA SER A 351 -7.65 16.86 -9.33
C SER A 351 -8.21 15.47 -9.00
N GLY A 352 -8.51 15.19 -7.73
CA GLY A 352 -9.11 13.94 -7.28
C GLY A 352 -8.12 12.82 -6.98
N PHE A 353 -6.89 13.17 -6.57
CA PHE A 353 -5.87 12.24 -6.12
C PHE A 353 -5.54 12.44 -4.63
N ILE A 354 -4.94 11.41 -4.05
CA ILE A 354 -4.49 11.36 -2.66
C ILE A 354 -2.95 11.36 -2.65
N PRO A 355 -2.32 12.55 -2.61
CA PRO A 355 -0.87 12.68 -2.68
C PRO A 355 -0.17 12.23 -1.39
N LEU A 356 0.84 11.37 -1.51
CA LEU A 356 1.77 11.03 -0.43
C LEU A 356 2.94 12.02 -0.46
N VAL A 357 2.99 12.91 0.54
CA VAL A 357 4.03 13.94 0.64
C VAL A 357 5.14 13.48 1.56
N TYR A 358 6.36 13.43 1.04
CA TYR A 358 7.55 13.08 1.81
C TYR A 358 8.04 14.25 2.66
N ARG A 359 8.33 13.97 3.94
CA ARG A 359 8.95 14.95 4.83
C ARG A 359 10.46 14.94 4.64
N LYS A 360 10.97 15.98 3.97
CA LYS A 360 12.39 16.16 3.62
C LYS A 360 13.34 15.87 4.79
N GLY A 361 14.26 14.93 4.59
CA GLY A 361 15.33 14.60 5.54
C GLY A 361 14.91 13.71 6.70
N SER A 362 13.74 13.07 6.62
CA SER A 362 13.24 12.12 7.63
C SER A 362 12.86 10.79 6.98
N SER A 363 12.37 9.83 7.75
CA SER A 363 11.76 8.60 7.25
C SER A 363 10.22 8.67 7.28
N ASP A 364 9.68 9.88 7.30
CA ASP A 364 8.23 10.12 7.41
C ASP A 364 7.64 10.58 6.07
N ALA A 365 6.41 10.17 5.83
CA ALA A 365 5.57 10.72 4.77
C ALA A 365 4.16 10.98 5.30
N THR A 366 3.38 11.83 4.64
CA THR A 366 2.05 12.23 5.12
C THR A 366 1.08 12.39 3.95
N PHE A 367 -0.12 11.84 4.13
CA PHE A 367 -1.28 12.22 3.33
C PHE A 367 -1.90 13.47 3.94
N PHE A 368 -1.74 14.63 3.31
CA PHE A 368 -2.33 15.88 3.81
C PHE A 368 -3.82 15.95 3.51
N SER A 369 -4.20 15.55 2.30
CA SER A 369 -5.58 15.44 1.86
C SER A 369 -5.92 14.00 1.44
N THR A 370 -7.20 13.64 1.57
CA THR A 370 -7.75 12.35 1.14
C THR A 370 -8.98 12.59 0.27
N GLN A 371 -8.78 13.26 -0.86
CA GLN A 371 -9.85 13.53 -1.82
C GLN A 371 -10.15 12.28 -2.65
N SER A 372 -11.43 12.00 -2.83
CA SER A 372 -11.90 11.03 -3.82
C SER A 372 -11.74 11.58 -5.24
N ALA A 373 -11.94 10.73 -6.24
CA ALA A 373 -11.90 11.13 -7.64
C ALA A 373 -12.96 12.21 -7.97
N LYS A 374 -14.06 12.27 -7.22
CA LYS A 374 -15.17 13.20 -7.49
C LYS A 374 -14.74 14.66 -7.52
N VAL A 375 -15.25 15.42 -8.48
CA VAL A 375 -15.06 16.87 -8.53
C VAL A 375 -16.14 17.61 -7.71
N ALA A 376 -15.73 18.62 -6.95
CA ALA A 376 -16.64 19.47 -6.20
C ALA A 376 -17.29 20.50 -7.15
N LYS A 377 -18.62 20.63 -7.10
CA LYS A 377 -19.37 21.57 -7.93
C LYS A 377 -19.64 22.85 -7.13
N THR A 378 -19.51 23.98 -7.81
CA THR A 378 -19.88 25.28 -7.25
C THR A 378 -21.33 25.59 -7.58
N PHE A 379 -22.09 25.93 -6.55
CA PHE A 379 -23.51 26.26 -6.64
C PHE A 379 -23.73 27.73 -6.30
N LYS A 380 -24.94 28.23 -6.58
CA LYS A 380 -25.32 29.60 -6.21
C LYS A 380 -25.40 29.79 -4.71
N ASP A 381 -25.90 28.78 -3.99
CA ASP A 381 -25.89 28.76 -2.53
C ASP A 381 -24.50 28.31 -2.03
N PRO A 382 -23.81 29.11 -1.19
CA PRO A 382 -22.58 28.69 -0.54
C PRO A 382 -22.72 27.36 0.21
N LYS A 383 -23.87 27.09 0.86
CA LYS A 383 -24.08 25.85 1.62
C LYS A 383 -24.13 24.61 0.74
N ASP A 384 -24.73 24.72 -0.45
CA ASP A 384 -24.74 23.62 -1.41
C ASP A 384 -23.33 23.35 -1.96
N SER A 385 -22.52 24.39 -2.10
CA SER A 385 -21.10 24.26 -2.48
C SER A 385 -20.28 23.59 -1.38
N GLU A 386 -20.49 23.97 -0.11
CA GLU A 386 -19.88 23.32 1.05
C GLU A 386 -20.26 21.83 1.12
N ASN A 387 -21.55 21.51 0.94
CA ASN A 387 -22.02 20.12 0.89
C ASN A 387 -21.37 19.34 -0.25
N SER A 388 -21.26 19.93 -1.44
CA SER A 388 -20.59 19.29 -2.57
C SER A 388 -19.11 19.01 -2.28
N GLN A 389 -18.42 19.90 -1.56
CA GLN A 389 -17.03 19.71 -1.15
C GLN A 389 -16.91 18.62 -0.07
N LEU A 390 -17.85 18.51 0.85
CA LEU A 390 -17.85 17.44 1.86
C LEU A 390 -17.92 16.06 1.21
N VAL A 391 -18.71 15.89 0.15
CA VAL A 391 -18.86 14.61 -0.55
C VAL A 391 -17.60 14.18 -1.32
N THR A 392 -16.73 15.13 -1.71
CA THR A 392 -15.47 14.75 -2.38
C THR A 392 -14.43 14.19 -1.41
N ASN A 393 -14.56 14.44 -0.11
CA ASN A 393 -13.59 14.00 0.87
C ASN A 393 -13.90 12.58 1.34
N LEU A 394 -12.97 11.66 1.05
CA LEU A 394 -13.11 10.23 1.31
C LEU A 394 -13.25 9.91 2.80
N ALA A 395 -12.65 10.70 3.69
CA ALA A 395 -12.75 10.50 5.14
C ALA A 395 -14.20 10.61 5.65
N TYR A 396 -15.00 11.52 5.06
CA TYR A 396 -16.42 11.62 5.39
C TYR A 396 -17.23 10.54 4.69
N THR A 397 -16.87 10.12 3.47
CA THR A 397 -17.47 8.96 2.80
C THR A 397 -17.35 7.70 3.67
N PHE A 398 -16.19 7.43 4.27
CA PHE A 398 -16.00 6.31 5.21
C PHE A 398 -16.91 6.39 6.44
N SER A 399 -17.22 7.60 6.91
CA SER A 399 -18.12 7.78 8.05
C SER A 399 -19.56 7.45 7.65
N ILE A 400 -19.99 7.90 6.45
CA ILE A 400 -21.31 7.59 5.90
C ILE A 400 -21.46 6.10 5.56
N THR A 401 -20.43 5.47 5.00
CA THR A 401 -20.48 4.03 4.69
C THR A 401 -20.66 3.19 5.94
N ARG A 402 -19.93 3.53 7.01
CA ARG A 402 -20.06 2.86 8.29
C ARG A 402 -21.44 3.05 8.91
N LEU A 403 -22.04 4.24 8.79
CA LEU A 403 -23.43 4.48 9.18
C LEU A 403 -24.39 3.61 8.38
N ALA A 404 -24.21 3.49 7.06
CA ALA A 404 -25.04 2.65 6.21
C ALA A 404 -24.98 1.17 6.65
N HIS A 405 -23.79 0.65 6.96
CA HIS A 405 -23.59 -0.70 7.50
C HIS A 405 -24.38 -0.91 8.80
N TYR A 406 -24.24 -0.01 9.77
CA TYR A 406 -24.96 -0.14 11.03
C TYR A 406 -26.47 -0.01 10.87
N VAL A 407 -26.96 0.97 10.11
CA VAL A 407 -28.39 1.17 9.88
C VAL A 407 -29.00 -0.05 9.20
N LYS A 408 -28.30 -0.64 8.22
CA LYS A 408 -28.73 -1.88 7.55
C LYS A 408 -28.87 -3.03 8.57
N CYS A 409 -27.87 -3.26 9.42
CA CYS A 409 -27.92 -4.31 10.44
C CYS A 409 -29.06 -4.06 11.46
N ILE A 410 -29.13 -2.86 12.04
CA ILE A 410 -30.14 -2.51 13.05
C ILE A 410 -31.54 -2.67 12.47
N MET A 411 -31.81 -2.12 11.28
CA MET A 411 -33.15 -2.19 10.68
C MET A 411 -33.51 -3.61 10.26
N ARG A 412 -32.54 -4.41 9.77
CA ARG A 412 -32.76 -5.81 9.42
C ARG A 412 -33.19 -6.64 10.63
N ASP A 413 -32.56 -6.44 11.78
CA ASP A 413 -32.90 -7.13 13.04
C ASP A 413 -34.29 -6.75 13.59
N ASN A 414 -34.81 -5.57 13.20
CA ASN A 414 -36.12 -5.09 13.63
C ASN A 414 -37.27 -5.50 12.68
N ILE A 415 -36.98 -6.15 11.55
CA ILE A 415 -38.04 -6.61 10.64
C ILE A 415 -38.92 -7.64 11.36
N GLY A 416 -40.24 -7.38 11.37
CA GLY A 416 -41.23 -8.22 12.05
C GLY A 416 -41.66 -7.70 13.42
N ASN A 417 -40.98 -6.70 13.98
CA ASN A 417 -41.43 -6.02 15.20
C ASN A 417 -42.61 -5.07 14.91
N THR A 418 -43.42 -4.81 15.94
CA THR A 418 -44.47 -3.79 15.87
C THR A 418 -43.86 -2.39 15.98
N ALA A 419 -43.48 -1.82 14.83
CA ALA A 419 -42.82 -0.52 14.73
C ALA A 419 -43.60 0.45 13.83
N ASP A 420 -43.92 1.62 14.36
CA ASP A 420 -44.44 2.78 13.61
C ASP A 420 -43.30 3.77 13.25
N ALA A 421 -43.58 4.73 12.37
CA ALA A 421 -42.56 5.71 11.97
C ALA A 421 -41.92 6.45 13.18
N PRO A 422 -42.68 6.93 14.19
CA PRO A 422 -42.10 7.52 15.40
C PRO A 422 -41.22 6.57 16.23
N TYR A 423 -41.54 5.27 16.27
CA TYR A 423 -40.69 4.28 16.94
C TYR A 423 -39.36 4.10 16.21
N ILE A 424 -39.39 3.90 14.89
CA ILE A 424 -38.18 3.74 14.06
C ILE A 424 -37.29 4.99 14.18
N GLN A 425 -37.88 6.18 14.11
CA GLN A 425 -37.15 7.43 14.25
C GLN A 425 -36.45 7.52 15.61
N ARG A 426 -37.17 7.28 16.72
CA ARG A 426 -36.58 7.30 18.07
C ARG A 426 -35.46 6.29 18.26
N GLN A 427 -35.58 5.11 17.66
CA GLN A 427 -34.55 4.08 17.74
C GLN A 427 -33.27 4.51 17.03
N LEU A 428 -33.39 5.02 15.81
CA LEU A 428 -32.25 5.52 15.04
C LEU A 428 -31.61 6.75 15.69
N ASP A 429 -32.43 7.70 16.16
CA ASP A 429 -31.95 8.90 16.88
C ASP A 429 -31.21 8.51 18.17
N SER A 430 -31.77 7.59 18.97
CA SER A 430 -31.14 7.12 20.20
C SER A 430 -29.81 6.42 19.92
N TRP A 431 -29.72 5.63 18.85
CA TRP A 431 -28.49 4.98 18.46
C TRP A 431 -27.43 5.98 17.98
N LEU A 432 -27.79 6.89 17.07
CA LEU A 432 -26.89 7.92 16.53
C LEU A 432 -26.40 8.90 17.60
N SER A 433 -27.23 9.21 18.60
CA SER A 433 -26.86 10.13 19.67
C SER A 433 -25.61 9.68 20.46
N ASN A 434 -25.29 8.38 20.45
CA ASN A 434 -24.06 7.84 21.06
C ASN A 434 -22.79 8.20 20.29
N TYR A 435 -22.90 8.75 19.08
CA TYR A 435 -21.78 9.17 18.23
C TYR A 435 -21.77 10.69 17.98
N VAL A 436 -22.65 11.43 18.67
CA VAL A 436 -22.73 12.89 18.60
C VAL A 436 -22.22 13.48 19.90
N THR A 437 -21.24 14.39 19.82
CA THR A 437 -20.75 15.12 21.00
C THR A 437 -21.53 16.41 21.23
N THR A 438 -21.98 16.61 22.48
CA THR A 438 -22.65 17.86 22.91
C THR A 438 -21.67 18.88 23.50
N VAL A 439 -20.39 18.50 23.63
CA VAL A 439 -19.34 19.37 24.17
C VAL A 439 -18.97 20.41 23.12
N ALA A 440 -18.97 21.69 23.51
CA ALA A 440 -18.71 22.80 22.58
C ALA A 440 -17.29 22.79 21.99
N ASN A 441 -16.29 22.44 22.81
CA ASN A 441 -14.88 22.32 22.42
C ASN A 441 -14.31 20.99 22.96
N PRO A 442 -14.59 19.86 22.28
CA PRO A 442 -14.06 18.57 22.68
C PRO A 442 -12.55 18.52 22.42
N ASP A 443 -11.84 17.73 23.21
CA ASP A 443 -10.45 17.36 22.93
C ASP A 443 -10.37 16.44 21.70
N ASP A 444 -9.17 16.34 21.12
CA ASP A 444 -8.93 15.61 19.87
C ASP A 444 -9.34 14.13 19.97
N LEU A 445 -9.10 13.47 21.11
CA LEU A 445 -9.52 12.08 21.31
C LEU A 445 -11.05 11.93 21.33
N THR A 446 -11.76 12.88 21.95
CA THR A 446 -13.23 12.91 21.94
C THR A 446 -13.77 13.16 20.54
N VAL A 447 -13.21 14.11 19.78
CA VAL A 447 -13.62 14.35 18.38
C VAL A 447 -13.44 13.10 17.51
N ARG A 448 -12.38 12.33 17.74
CA ARG A 448 -12.15 11.08 16.98
C ARG A 448 -13.18 10.01 17.30
N ARG A 449 -13.51 9.82 18.58
CA ARG A 449 -14.51 8.83 19.03
C ARG A 449 -15.95 9.21 18.70
N PHE A 450 -16.26 10.51 18.70
CA PHE A 450 -17.57 11.07 18.36
C PHE A 450 -17.44 11.87 17.06
N PRO A 451 -17.54 11.22 15.89
CA PRO A 451 -17.24 11.83 14.59
C PRO A 451 -18.21 12.96 14.18
N PHE A 452 -19.40 13.01 14.79
CA PHE A 452 -20.47 13.92 14.40
C PHE A 452 -20.73 15.01 15.46
N LYS A 453 -21.00 16.21 14.97
CA LYS A 453 -21.43 17.36 15.78
C LYS A 453 -22.95 17.41 15.95
N ALA A 454 -23.70 16.95 14.95
CA ALA A 454 -25.16 16.90 15.00
C ALA A 454 -25.68 15.80 14.07
N SER A 455 -26.86 15.28 14.38
CA SER A 455 -27.61 14.35 13.53
C SER A 455 -29.08 14.74 13.49
N ASN A 456 -29.75 14.41 12.40
CA ASN A 456 -31.18 14.57 12.25
C ASN A 456 -31.74 13.36 11.47
N VAL A 457 -32.70 12.65 12.06
CA VAL A 457 -33.38 11.53 11.43
C VAL A 457 -34.86 11.87 11.27
N VAL A 458 -35.37 11.72 10.06
CA VAL A 458 -36.79 11.89 9.75
C VAL A 458 -37.31 10.66 9.04
N VAL A 459 -38.27 9.98 9.65
CA VAL A 459 -38.91 8.77 9.09
C VAL A 459 -40.34 9.09 8.70
N PHE A 460 -40.74 8.74 7.48
CA PHE A 460 -42.10 8.92 6.98
C PHE A 460 -42.65 7.63 6.37
N PRO A 461 -43.93 7.30 6.59
CA PRO A 461 -44.56 6.14 5.98
C PRO A 461 -44.68 6.33 4.47
N ARG A 462 -44.46 5.26 3.71
CA ARG A 462 -44.61 5.30 2.26
C ARG A 462 -46.09 5.17 1.88
N PRO A 463 -46.67 6.13 1.14
CA PRO A 463 -48.07 6.06 0.75
C PRO A 463 -48.36 4.81 -0.10
N GLY A 464 -49.38 4.03 0.28
CA GLY A 464 -49.82 2.85 -0.47
C GLY A 464 -49.17 1.52 -0.05
N GLU A 465 -48.13 1.54 0.78
CA GLU A 465 -47.41 0.33 1.23
C GLU A 465 -47.44 0.22 2.76
N ILE A 466 -48.21 -0.73 3.30
CA ILE A 466 -48.31 -0.93 4.76
C ILE A 466 -47.01 -1.52 5.29
N GLY A 467 -46.45 -0.88 6.33
CA GLY A 467 -45.19 -1.31 6.96
C GLY A 467 -43.92 -0.83 6.25
N TRP A 468 -44.04 -0.05 5.18
CA TRP A 468 -42.91 0.54 4.47
C TRP A 468 -42.70 1.99 4.89
N TYR A 469 -41.44 2.34 5.13
CA TYR A 469 -41.02 3.65 5.59
C TYR A 469 -39.82 4.13 4.79
N ASP A 470 -39.79 5.41 4.50
CA ASP A 470 -38.64 6.10 3.95
C ASP A 470 -37.98 6.91 5.08
N CYS A 471 -36.65 6.87 5.13
CA CYS A 471 -35.86 7.53 6.16
C CYS A 471 -34.86 8.50 5.51
N LYS A 472 -34.83 9.73 6.03
CA LYS A 472 -33.79 10.71 5.72
C LYS A 472 -32.92 10.89 6.96
N LEU A 473 -31.68 10.42 6.86
CA LEU A 473 -30.67 10.56 7.90
C LEU A 473 -29.63 11.58 7.42
N ALA A 474 -29.48 12.67 8.16
CA ALA A 474 -28.48 13.69 7.92
C ALA A 474 -27.53 13.78 9.12
N VAL A 475 -26.23 13.80 8.86
CA VAL A 475 -25.19 13.98 9.88
C VAL A 475 -24.27 15.13 9.51
N LEU A 476 -23.86 15.90 10.52
CA LEU A 476 -22.91 16.99 10.39
C LEU A 476 -21.58 16.55 11.04
N PRO A 477 -20.52 16.29 10.27
CA PRO A 477 -19.23 15.91 10.83
C PRO A 477 -18.49 17.08 11.47
N HIS A 478 -17.48 16.77 12.29
CA HIS A 478 -16.49 17.77 12.68
C HIS A 478 -15.63 18.18 11.48
N ILE A 479 -15.69 19.47 11.12
CA ILE A 479 -14.91 20.04 10.02
C ILE A 479 -13.44 20.04 10.41
N GLN A 480 -12.61 19.43 9.58
CA GLN A 480 -11.16 19.43 9.71
C GLN A 480 -10.56 20.63 8.94
N PHE A 481 -9.41 21.11 9.42
CA PHE A 481 -8.70 22.24 8.81
C PHE A 481 -8.08 21.85 7.45
N GLU A 482 -8.41 22.60 6.40
CA GLU A 482 -7.92 22.36 5.02
C GLU A 482 -6.85 23.36 4.58
N GLY A 483 -6.94 24.62 5.00
CA GLY A 483 -6.04 25.67 4.54
C GLY A 483 -6.34 27.03 5.17
N LEU A 484 -5.36 27.93 5.11
CA LEU A 484 -5.45 29.29 5.64
C LEU A 484 -4.61 30.23 4.78
N ASN A 485 -5.21 31.34 4.36
CA ASN A 485 -4.47 32.48 3.79
C ASN A 485 -4.14 33.46 4.92
N VAL A 486 -2.86 33.77 5.08
CA VAL A 486 -2.39 34.73 6.10
C VAL A 486 -1.76 35.91 5.38
N GLU A 487 -2.32 37.09 5.58
CA GLU A 487 -1.72 38.36 5.15
C GLU A 487 -0.98 38.96 6.36
N LEU A 488 0.32 39.20 6.20
CA LEU A 488 1.16 39.79 7.25
C LEU A 488 1.39 41.27 6.93
N MET A 489 0.85 42.15 7.77
CA MET A 489 1.04 43.58 7.68
C MET A 489 1.91 44.08 8.84
N LEU A 490 2.83 44.99 8.54
CA LEU A 490 3.63 45.66 9.55
C LEU A 490 3.10 47.09 9.73
N GLU A 491 2.44 47.33 10.85
CA GLU A 491 1.79 48.60 11.13
C GLU A 491 2.54 49.36 12.23
N SER A 492 2.70 50.67 12.04
CA SER A 492 3.32 51.56 13.04
C SER A 492 2.44 51.77 14.28
N ARG A 493 1.14 51.47 14.16
CA ARG A 493 0.17 51.42 15.25
C ARG A 493 -0.88 50.38 14.87
N LEU A 494 -1.01 49.32 15.68
CA LEU A 494 -2.04 48.30 15.51
C LEU A 494 -3.42 48.95 15.57
N GLY A 495 -4.21 48.84 14.50
CA GLY A 495 -5.54 49.44 14.39
C GLY A 495 -6.47 48.69 13.48
#